data_AF-A0A2V9ZJH7-F1
#
_entry.id   AF-A0A2V9ZJH7-F1
#
_cell.length_a   1.000
_cell.length_b   1.000
_cell.length_c   1.000
_cell.angle_alpha   90.00
_cell.angle_beta   90.00
_cell.angle_gamma   90.00
#
_symmetry.space_group_name_H-M   'P 1'
#
loop_
_entity.id
_entity.type
_entity.pdbx_description
1 polymer ?
#
loop_
_entity_poly.entity_id
_entity_poly.type
_entity_poly.pdbx_seq_one_letter_code
_entity_poly.pdbx_strand_id
1 'polypeptide(L)'
;MTVSVAPQNGFRGSVDVTLQGLPSGVNASLGSSFAVQAGGSQSVTFSVSGAAANGIFQITISGTSGAISHSTQILLTTEPIVNVLTYQNGSILYLESDSGTDTSR
;
A
#
# COMPACT_ATOMS: atom_id res chain seq x y z
N MET A 1 -3.81 5.48 -5.07
CA MET A 1 -2.83 5.54 -6.18
C MET A 1 -3.55 5.30 -7.49
N THR A 2 -3.09 5.87 -8.60
CA THR A 2 -3.66 5.58 -9.94
C THR A 2 -2.58 5.07 -10.87
N VAL A 3 -2.83 3.94 -11.53
CA VAL A 3 -1.97 3.35 -12.56
C VAL A 3 -2.58 3.65 -13.91
N SER A 4 -1.84 4.32 -14.79
CA SER A 4 -2.30 4.70 -16.13
C SER A 4 -1.40 4.10 -17.20
N VAL A 5 -1.99 3.58 -18.27
CA VAL A 5 -1.25 3.06 -19.42
C VAL A 5 -1.36 4.08 -20.55
N ALA A 6 -0.27 4.80 -20.81
CA ALA A 6 -0.16 5.71 -21.95
C ALA A 6 0.38 4.94 -23.16
N PRO A 7 -0.44 4.61 -24.17
CA PRO A 7 0.01 3.86 -25.32
C PRO A 7 0.93 4.72 -26.20
N GLN A 8 1.99 4.10 -26.73
CA GLN A 8 2.88 4.71 -27.71
C GLN A 8 2.86 3.90 -29.01
N ASN A 9 3.14 4.55 -30.14
CA ASN A 9 3.26 3.91 -31.46
C ASN A 9 2.05 3.06 -31.88
N GLY A 10 0.84 3.47 -31.49
CA GLY A 10 -0.39 2.73 -31.82
C GLY A 10 -0.63 1.46 -30.99
N PHE A 11 0.05 1.30 -29.85
CA PHE A 11 -0.18 0.19 -28.93
C PHE A 11 -1.64 0.12 -28.45
N ARG A 12 -2.26 -1.06 -28.55
CA ARG A 12 -3.65 -1.33 -28.15
C ARG A 12 -3.81 -2.58 -27.28
N GLY A 13 -2.71 -3.14 -26.79
CA GLY A 13 -2.72 -4.37 -25.99
C GLY A 13 -3.21 -4.16 -24.56
N SER A 14 -3.55 -5.26 -23.90
CA SER A 14 -3.73 -5.30 -22.45
C SER A 14 -2.37 -5.34 -21.76
N VAL A 15 -2.22 -4.61 -20.66
CA VAL A 15 -1.02 -4.63 -19.81
C VAL A 15 -1.38 -5.33 -18.50
N ASP A 16 -0.70 -6.43 -18.21
CA ASP A 16 -0.79 -7.11 -16.92
C ASP A 16 0.15 -6.42 -15.93
N VAL A 17 -0.44 -5.81 -14.91
CA VAL A 17 0.27 -5.10 -13.85
C VAL A 17 0.40 -6.00 -12.63
N THR A 18 1.59 -6.03 -12.04
CA THR A 18 1.90 -6.77 -10.82
C THR A 18 2.51 -5.84 -9.77
N LEU A 19 2.12 -6.04 -8.51
CA LEU A 19 2.60 -5.31 -7.33
C LEU A 19 3.41 -6.28 -6.45
N GLN A 20 4.69 -5.98 -6.24
CA GLN A 20 5.59 -6.78 -5.42
C GLN A 20 6.19 -5.95 -4.29
N GLY A 21 6.52 -6.59 -3.16
CA GLY A 21 7.07 -5.89 -1.98
C GLY A 21 6.00 -5.28 -1.06
N LEU A 22 4.74 -5.72 -1.18
CA LEU A 22 3.68 -5.36 -0.24
C LEU A 22 4.03 -5.88 1.17
N PRO A 23 4.09 -5.02 2.19
CA PRO A 23 4.33 -5.46 3.57
C PRO A 23 3.16 -6.29 4.11
N SER A 24 3.44 -7.13 5.11
CA SER A 24 2.38 -7.83 5.85
C SER A 24 1.40 -6.82 6.43
N GLY A 25 0.11 -7.11 6.34
CA GLY A 25 -0.95 -6.21 6.82
C GLY A 25 -1.37 -5.13 5.81
N VAL A 26 -0.71 -5.01 4.65
CA VAL A 26 -1.15 -4.11 3.57
C VAL A 26 -1.81 -4.91 2.45
N ASN A 27 -3.02 -4.49 2.07
CA ASN A 27 -3.78 -5.09 0.97
C ASN A 27 -4.08 -4.05 -0.11
N ALA A 28 -3.96 -4.45 -1.38
CA ALA A 28 -4.41 -3.65 -2.51
C ALA A 28 -5.83 -4.05 -2.92
N SER A 29 -6.68 -3.07 -3.23
CA SER A 29 -8.09 -3.29 -3.57
C SER A 29 -8.32 -4.19 -4.80
N LEU A 30 -7.38 -4.17 -5.75
CA LEU A 30 -7.42 -5.00 -6.96
C LEU A 30 -6.58 -6.27 -6.84
N GLY A 31 -6.05 -6.58 -5.64
CA GLY A 31 -5.06 -7.63 -5.44
C GLY A 31 -3.65 -7.22 -5.89
N SER A 32 -2.74 -8.19 -5.87
CA SER A 32 -1.32 -7.99 -6.26
C SER A 32 -1.10 -8.08 -7.78
N SER A 33 -2.13 -8.43 -8.56
CA SER A 33 -2.06 -8.40 -10.02
C SER A 33 -3.41 -8.03 -10.64
N PHE A 34 -3.39 -7.23 -11.70
CA PHE A 34 -4.58 -6.81 -12.43
C PHE A 34 -4.23 -6.35 -13.85
N ALA A 35 -5.20 -6.35 -14.76
CA ALA A 35 -5.01 -5.92 -16.14
C ALA A 35 -5.51 -4.48 -16.37
N VAL A 36 -4.80 -3.72 -17.19
CA VAL A 36 -5.18 -2.38 -17.65
C VAL A 36 -5.09 -2.32 -19.17
N GLN A 37 -6.16 -1.90 -19.82
CA GLN A 37 -6.16 -1.71 -21.27
C GLN A 37 -5.31 -0.49 -21.67
N ALA A 38 -4.68 -0.55 -22.84
CA ALA A 38 -4.01 0.59 -23.45
C ALA A 38 -4.93 1.83 -23.48
N GLY A 39 -4.44 2.97 -22.97
CA GLY A 39 -5.20 4.22 -22.87
C GLY A 39 -6.13 4.29 -21.66
N GLY A 40 -6.22 3.22 -20.87
CA GLY A 40 -7.00 3.16 -19.64
C GLY A 40 -6.17 3.48 -18.39
N SER A 41 -6.90 3.64 -17.29
CA SER A 41 -6.33 3.85 -15.96
C SER A 41 -7.12 3.06 -14.93
N GLN A 42 -6.43 2.53 -13.92
CA GLN A 42 -7.03 1.85 -12.78
C GLN A 42 -6.62 2.53 -11.47
N SER A 43 -7.59 2.78 -10.60
CA SER A 43 -7.35 3.27 -9.25
C SER A 43 -7.11 2.10 -8.31
N VAL A 44 -5.99 2.16 -7.58
CA VAL A 44 -5.58 1.19 -6.57
C VAL A 44 -5.61 1.86 -5.21
N THR A 45 -6.41 1.30 -4.31
CA THR A 45 -6.44 1.71 -2.91
C THR A 45 -5.65 0.69 -2.10
N PHE A 46 -4.72 1.18 -1.27
CA PHE A 46 -3.99 0.37 -0.31
C PHE A 46 -4.63 0.53 1.05
N SER A 47 -5.02 -0.58 1.66
CA SER A 47 -5.55 -0.64 3.02
C SER A 47 -4.47 -1.19 3.93
N VAL A 48 -4.12 -0.42 4.95
CA VAL A 48 -3.12 -0.77 5.97
C VAL A 48 -3.87 -1.27 7.21
N SER A 49 -3.55 -2.47 7.67
CA SER A 49 -4.17 -3.05 8.87
C SER A 49 -3.49 -2.61 10.15
N GLY A 50 -4.18 -2.86 11.27
CA GLY A 50 -3.68 -2.72 12.63
C GLY A 50 -2.30 -3.34 12.89
N ALA A 51 -2.02 -4.42 12.16
CA ALA A 51 -0.84 -5.28 12.34
C ALA A 51 0.17 -5.10 11.20
N ALA A 52 0.07 -4.01 10.43
CA ALA A 52 1.04 -3.75 9.38
C ALA A 52 2.44 -3.56 9.96
N ALA A 53 3.45 -4.15 9.31
CA ALA A 53 4.82 -3.95 9.72
C ALA A 53 5.19 -2.46 9.59
N ASN A 54 5.86 -1.89 10.59
CA ASN A 54 6.27 -0.48 10.58
C ASN A 54 7.57 -0.31 9.79
N GLY A 55 7.69 0.80 9.05
CA GLY A 55 8.91 1.17 8.34
C GLY A 55 8.68 1.60 6.90
N ILE A 56 9.75 1.59 6.12
CA ILE A 56 9.76 1.99 4.71
C ILE A 56 9.83 0.74 3.84
N PHE A 57 8.85 0.56 2.97
CA PHE A 57 8.73 -0.57 2.06
C PHE A 57 8.79 -0.10 0.62
N GLN A 58 9.67 -0.73 -0.16
CA GLN A 58 9.79 -0.47 -1.59
C GLN A 58 8.84 -1.40 -2.34
N ILE A 59 7.82 -0.82 -2.97
CA ILE A 59 6.87 -1.56 -3.79
C ILE A 59 7.29 -1.41 -5.25
N THR A 60 7.50 -2.55 -5.90
CA THR A 60 7.81 -2.62 -7.33
C THR A 60 6.53 -2.91 -8.11
N ILE A 61 6.25 -2.07 -9.10
CA ILE A 61 5.08 -2.14 -9.95
C ILE A 61 5.57 -2.47 -11.35
N SER A 62 5.21 -3.65 -11.86
CA SER A 62 5.65 -4.12 -13.17
C SER A 62 4.45 -4.35 -14.08
N GLY A 63 4.38 -3.60 -15.17
CA GLY A 63 3.40 -3.78 -16.25
C GLY A 63 4.03 -4.53 -17.41
N THR A 64 3.41 -5.62 -17.86
CA THR A 64 3.88 -6.45 -18.97
C THR A 64 2.79 -6.61 -20.03
N SER A 65 3.14 -6.52 -21.30
CA SER A 65 2.28 -6.85 -22.43
C SER A 65 3.09 -7.56 -23.50
N GLY A 66 2.93 -8.88 -23.60
CA GLY A 66 3.74 -9.71 -24.50
C GLY A 66 5.24 -9.58 -24.17
N ALA A 67 6.02 -9.05 -25.10
CA ALA A 67 7.47 -8.84 -24.94
C ALA A 67 7.85 -7.48 -24.33
N ILE A 68 6.89 -6.57 -24.12
CA ILE A 68 7.14 -5.23 -23.59
C ILE A 68 6.88 -5.26 -22.08
N SER A 69 7.85 -4.79 -21.29
CA SER A 69 7.70 -4.63 -19.86
C SER A 69 8.20 -3.25 -19.40
N HIS A 70 7.48 -2.67 -18.44
CA HIS A 70 7.85 -1.44 -17.76
C HIS A 70 7.75 -1.65 -16.26
N SER A 71 8.71 -1.12 -15.52
CA SER A 71 8.70 -1.16 -14.05
C SER A 71 8.82 0.23 -13.47
N THR A 72 8.09 0.48 -12.39
CA THR A 72 8.22 1.67 -11.57
C THR A 72 8.23 1.28 -10.10
N GLN A 73 8.86 2.11 -9.28
CA GLN A 73 9.01 1.85 -7.85
C GLN A 73 8.38 2.99 -7.07
N ILE A 74 7.69 2.63 -6.00
CA ILE A 74 7.17 3.58 -5.02
C ILE A 74 7.66 3.19 -3.63
N LEU A 75 7.73 4.18 -2.75
CA LEU A 75 8.00 3.97 -1.34
C LEU A 75 6.70 4.10 -0.56
N LEU A 76 6.36 3.06 0.19
CA LEU A 76 5.27 3.07 1.16
C LEU A 76 5.88 3.19 2.55
N THR A 77 5.50 4.23 3.28
CA THR A 77 5.87 4.38 4.69
C THR A 77 4.67 4.00 5.55
N THR A 78 4.86 3.07 6.47
CA THR A 78 3.87 2.67 7.47
C THR A 78 4.35 3.09 8.85
N GLU A 79 3.49 3.81 9.56
CA GLU A 79 3.77 4.32 10.90
C GLU A 79 3.08 3.44 11.95
N PRO A 80 3.69 3.33 13.15
CA PRO A 80 3.06 2.63 14.26
C PRO A 80 1.73 3.27 14.63
N ILE A 81 0.76 2.41 14.92
CA ILE A 81 -0.53 2.86 15.44
C ILE A 81 -0.33 3.18 16.92
N VAL A 82 -0.77 4.37 17.32
CA VAL A 82 -0.80 4.78 18.73
C VAL A 82 -2.24 4.65 19.21
N ASN A 83 -2.49 3.70 20.09
CA ASN A 83 -3.78 3.56 20.76
C ASN A 83 -3.73 4.33 22.08
N VAL A 84 -4.58 5.36 22.22
CA VAL A 84 -4.72 6.11 23.49
C VAL A 84 -5.93 5.57 24.24
N LEU A 85 -5.69 4.88 25.35
CA LEU A 85 -6.71 4.54 26.32
C LEU A 85 -6.95 5.73 27.24
N THR A 86 -8.21 5.95 27.57
CA THR A 86 -8.61 7.05 28.46
C THR A 86 -9.23 6.45 29.72
N TYR A 87 -8.76 6.89 30.88
CA TYR A 87 -9.30 6.50 32.18
C TYR A 87 -9.66 7.75 32.97
N GLN A 88 -10.86 7.79 33.56
CA GLN A 88 -11.31 8.92 34.37
C GLN A 88 -11.35 8.49 35.84
N ASN A 89 -10.71 9.25 36.72
CA ASN A 89 -10.87 9.10 38.16
C ASN A 89 -11.26 10.45 38.79
N GLY A 90 -12.54 10.59 39.15
CA GLY A 90 -13.10 11.86 39.60
C GLY A 90 -13.15 12.89 38.47
N SER A 91 -12.47 14.02 38.64
CA SER A 91 -12.38 15.10 37.64
C SER A 91 -11.14 15.01 36.73
N ILE A 92 -10.28 14.01 36.94
CA ILE A 92 -9.02 13.87 36.21
C ILE A 92 -9.15 12.82 35.11
N LEU A 93 -8.72 13.19 33.90
CA LEU A 93 -8.55 12.32 32.75
C LEU A 93 -7.09 11.85 32.64
N TYR A 94 -6.90 10.55 32.63
CA TYR A 94 -5.64 9.88 32.34
C TYR A 94 -5.65 9.42 30.89
N LEU A 95 -4.53 9.64 30.21
CA LEU A 95 -4.27 9.14 28.86
C LEU A 95 -3.12 8.14 28.96
N GLU A 96 -3.34 6.90 28.56
CA GLU A 96 -2.31 5.88 28.45
C GLU A 96 -2.14 5.53 26.97
N SER A 97 -0.92 5.59 26.44
CA SER A 97 -0.65 5.24 25.05
C SER A 97 0.04 3.89 24.97
N ASP A 98 -0.59 2.91 24.31
CA ASP A 98 0.08 1.69 23.87
C ASP A 98 0.61 1.92 22.46
N SER A 99 1.92 2.09 22.34
CA SER A 99 2.63 1.91 21.07
C SER A 99 3.15 0.48 21.09
N GLY A 100 2.73 -0.37 20.15
CA GLY A 100 2.97 -1.82 20.10
C GLY A 100 4.43 -2.32 20.05
N THR A 101 5.36 -1.61 20.69
CA THR A 101 6.75 -1.96 20.97
C THR A 101 7.10 -1.83 22.46
N ASP A 102 6.12 -1.70 23.36
CA ASP A 102 6.42 -1.54 24.79
C ASP A 102 6.88 -2.85 25.45
N THR A 103 8.18 -3.14 25.34
CA THR A 103 8.85 -4.07 26.25
C THR A 103 9.39 -3.27 27.43
N SER A 104 8.51 -2.68 28.24
CA SER A 104 8.91 -2.08 29.50
C SER A 104 9.23 -3.17 30.52
N ARG A 105 10.49 -3.21 30.96
CA ARG A 105 10.97 -4.00 32.11
C ARG A 105 10.72 -3.26 33.41
#